data_AF-A0A3M2V3X6-F1
#
_entry.id   AF-A0A3M2V3X6-F1
#
_cell.length_a   1.000
_cell.length_b   1.000
_cell.length_c   1.000
_cell.angle_alpha   90.00
_cell.angle_beta   90.00
_cell.angle_gamma   90.00
#
_symmetry.space_group_name_H-M   'P 1'
#
loop_
_entity.id
_entity.type
_entity.pdbx_description
1 polymer ?
#
loop_
_entity_poly.entity_id
_entity_poly.type
_entity_poly.pdbx_seq_one_letter_code
_entity_poly.pdbx_strand_id
1 'polypeptide(L)'
;MQLSEARQMKHVFYSYEKAKTAIRQLGIKSRNQYAACYHLDARLPSAPHKFYGEEWQSWYDYLGNLHTKNYPAYDEAKNITNAAGISSKRQYLTCEALMALPRTPDKVYKYKGWTGWTNFLDKVTVCPYETYEEAKSAVRQLDVSKQSDYLEKYKADPRLRSTPHRIYSADWKDWYDYLGTDRNKFYNSYSEAKSAAVNLGITKYTEYVSRYREDPRLPRHPGTTYENVGWTKWGDFLRQNARFHSYEEAKQKVLELGVTSGAHYVKVYKCDPKLPGCPAAVYKGKWPGWANFLGKDTASAYASYSEAKVAAQNLNITTSIDYRRRYLEDPKLPSRP
;
A
#
# COMPACT_ATOMS: atom_id res chain seq x y z
N MET A 1 38.73 -40.65 43.76
CA MET A 1 38.24 -41.07 45.09
C MET A 1 37.55 -39.89 45.77
N GLN A 2 36.39 -39.45 45.24
CA GLN A 2 35.67 -38.25 45.73
C GLN A 2 34.15 -38.46 45.76
N LEU A 3 33.68 -39.70 45.68
CA LEU A 3 32.25 -40.06 45.76
C LEU A 3 31.86 -40.75 47.07
N SER A 4 32.78 -40.87 48.04
CA SER A 4 32.55 -41.59 49.29
C SER A 4 32.15 -40.71 50.48
N GLU A 5 32.41 -39.40 50.47
CA GLU A 5 32.06 -38.52 51.60
C GLU A 5 30.59 -38.03 51.55
N ALA A 6 29.99 -37.93 50.36
CA ALA A 6 28.59 -37.51 50.23
C ALA A 6 27.59 -38.58 50.70
N ARG A 7 28.03 -39.85 50.85
CA ARG A 7 27.17 -40.98 51.26
C ARG A 7 27.09 -41.18 52.77
N GLN A 8 27.87 -40.43 53.57
CA GLN A 8 28.00 -40.65 55.02
C GLN A 8 27.32 -39.59 55.92
N MET A 9 26.58 -38.63 55.34
CA MET A 9 25.81 -37.61 56.09
C MET A 9 24.28 -37.79 56.01
N LYS A 10 23.78 -38.90 55.45
CA LYS A 10 22.33 -39.19 55.37
C LYS A 10 21.65 -39.44 56.73
N HIS A 11 22.41 -39.50 57.83
CA HIS A 11 21.89 -39.75 59.18
C HIS A 11 21.84 -38.54 60.12
N VAL A 12 22.25 -37.34 59.67
CA VAL A 12 22.30 -36.13 60.53
C VAL A 12 21.09 -35.22 60.35
N PHE A 13 20.55 -35.10 59.13
CA PHE A 13 19.43 -34.21 58.83
C PHE A 13 18.11 -34.98 58.67
N TYR A 14 16.99 -34.34 59.00
CA TYR A 14 15.67 -34.93 58.80
C TYR A 14 15.38 -35.22 57.32
N SER A 15 14.56 -36.26 57.07
CA SER A 15 13.88 -36.43 55.79
C SER A 15 12.97 -35.23 55.50
N TYR A 16 12.62 -35.01 54.23
CA TYR A 16 11.82 -33.86 53.80
C TYR A 16 10.52 -33.71 54.61
N GLU A 17 9.77 -34.80 54.80
CA GLU A 17 8.53 -34.79 55.60
C GLU A 17 8.77 -34.52 57.10
N LYS A 18 9.82 -35.09 57.69
CA LYS A 18 10.16 -34.87 59.10
C LYS A 18 10.62 -33.42 59.34
N ALA A 19 11.36 -32.84 58.40
CA ALA A 19 11.77 -31.44 58.47
C ALA A 19 10.55 -30.52 58.44
N LYS A 20 9.58 -30.77 57.56
CA LYS A 20 8.30 -30.03 57.53
C LYS A 20 7.55 -30.10 58.87
N THR A 21 7.52 -31.26 59.52
CA THR A 21 6.90 -31.38 60.86
C THR A 21 7.67 -30.62 61.94
N ALA A 22 9.01 -30.68 61.93
CA ALA A 22 9.84 -29.98 62.92
C ALA A 22 9.74 -28.46 62.78
N ILE A 23 9.75 -27.93 61.55
CA ILE A 23 9.57 -26.51 61.24
C ILE A 23 8.22 -25.99 61.75
N ARG A 24 7.16 -26.80 61.62
CA ARG A 24 5.82 -26.48 62.15
C ARG A 24 5.80 -26.44 63.68
N GLN A 25 6.45 -27.40 64.34
CA GLN A 25 6.57 -27.43 65.80
C GLN A 25 7.37 -26.23 66.34
N LEU A 26 8.41 -25.81 65.61
CA LEU A 26 9.22 -24.64 65.92
C LEU A 26 8.55 -23.30 65.55
N GLY A 27 7.35 -23.34 64.94
CA GLY A 27 6.59 -22.14 64.59
C GLY A 27 7.25 -21.26 63.51
N ILE A 28 8.14 -21.82 62.69
CA ILE A 28 8.86 -21.09 61.65
C ILE A 28 7.94 -20.90 60.43
N LYS A 29 7.54 -19.65 60.15
CA LYS A 29 6.54 -19.30 59.13
C LYS A 29 7.09 -18.44 57.99
N SER A 30 8.39 -18.23 57.89
CA SER A 30 8.96 -17.47 56.77
C SER A 30 10.40 -17.89 56.50
N ARG A 31 10.88 -17.60 55.29
CA ARG A 31 12.27 -17.85 54.91
C ARG A 31 13.25 -17.08 55.80
N ASN A 32 12.89 -15.86 56.21
CA ASN A 32 13.72 -15.05 57.10
C ASN A 32 13.79 -15.66 58.50
N GLN A 33 12.66 -16.13 59.05
CA GLN A 33 12.64 -16.87 60.31
C GLN A 33 13.41 -18.18 60.22
N TYR A 34 13.30 -18.90 59.10
CA TYR A 34 14.08 -20.12 58.88
C TYR A 34 15.57 -19.82 58.87
N ALA A 35 16.02 -18.80 58.12
CA ALA A 35 17.43 -18.40 58.09
C ALA A 35 17.95 -17.98 59.48
N ALA A 36 17.12 -17.32 60.28
CA ALA A 36 17.47 -16.87 61.62
C ALA A 36 17.48 -17.98 62.67
N CYS A 37 16.69 -19.05 62.50
CA CYS A 37 16.42 -19.99 63.58
C CYS A 37 16.60 -21.47 63.21
N TYR A 38 16.99 -21.82 61.98
CA TYR A 38 17.16 -23.24 61.59
C TYR A 38 18.17 -23.98 62.47
N HIS A 39 19.20 -23.29 62.96
CA HIS A 39 20.24 -23.85 63.82
C HIS A 39 19.73 -24.25 65.22
N LEU A 40 18.52 -23.81 65.61
CA LEU A 40 17.88 -24.26 66.86
C LEU A 40 17.54 -25.76 66.84
N ASP A 41 17.42 -26.36 65.65
CA ASP A 41 17.41 -27.82 65.49
C ASP A 41 18.56 -28.20 64.53
N ALA A 42 19.62 -28.79 65.08
CA ALA A 42 20.80 -29.20 64.33
C ALA A 42 20.50 -30.18 63.18
N ARG A 43 19.31 -30.78 63.16
CA ARG A 43 18.84 -31.71 62.12
C ARG A 43 18.11 -31.01 60.97
N LEU A 44 17.99 -29.67 60.98
CA LEU A 44 17.50 -28.87 59.86
C LEU A 44 18.67 -28.36 58.99
N PRO A 45 18.64 -28.59 57.67
CA PRO A 45 19.70 -28.12 56.78
C PRO A 45 19.60 -26.60 56.57
N SER A 46 20.74 -25.91 56.48
CA SER A 46 20.82 -24.46 56.22
C SER A 46 20.29 -24.08 54.83
N ALA A 47 20.46 -24.96 53.85
CA ALA A 47 20.01 -24.79 52.47
C ALA A 47 19.11 -25.95 52.03
N PRO A 48 17.85 -26.02 52.50
CA PRO A 48 16.98 -27.17 52.30
C PRO A 48 16.66 -27.43 50.81
N HIS A 49 16.49 -26.37 50.01
CA HIS A 49 16.32 -26.46 48.55
C HIS A 49 17.47 -27.11 47.78
N LYS A 50 18.68 -27.11 48.34
CA LYS A 50 19.84 -27.83 47.76
C LYS A 50 19.97 -29.23 48.33
N PHE A 51 19.65 -29.39 49.62
CA PHE A 51 19.77 -30.67 50.32
C PHE A 51 18.72 -31.70 49.87
N TYR A 52 17.47 -31.29 49.70
CA TYR A 52 16.38 -32.19 49.32
C TYR A 52 16.26 -32.43 47.81
N GLY A 53 16.97 -31.65 46.98
CA GLY A 53 17.08 -31.89 45.54
C GLY A 53 15.73 -32.11 44.86
N GLU A 54 15.52 -33.30 44.31
CA GLU A 54 14.29 -33.69 43.60
C GLU A 54 13.05 -33.78 44.51
N GLU A 55 13.21 -34.00 45.82
CA GLU A 55 12.11 -33.98 46.79
C GLU A 55 11.67 -32.55 47.15
N TRP A 56 12.47 -31.54 46.81
CA TRP A 56 12.15 -30.14 47.10
C TRP A 56 11.07 -29.59 46.17
N GLN A 57 9.92 -29.24 46.74
CA GLN A 57 8.84 -28.63 45.96
C GLN A 57 8.98 -27.10 45.93
N SER A 58 8.93 -26.45 47.09
CA SER A 58 9.06 -25.01 47.22
C SER A 58 9.23 -24.59 48.67
N TRP A 59 9.66 -23.34 48.89
CA TRP A 59 9.65 -22.73 50.23
C TRP A 59 8.24 -22.66 50.85
N TYR A 60 7.19 -22.65 50.03
CA TYR A 60 5.81 -22.55 50.49
C TYR A 60 5.31 -23.89 51.07
N ASP A 61 5.57 -25.00 50.35
CA ASP A 61 5.30 -26.36 50.85
C ASP A 61 6.12 -26.65 52.11
N TYR A 62 7.42 -26.35 52.06
CA TYR A 62 8.36 -26.66 53.13
C TYR A 62 8.08 -25.92 54.45
N LEU A 63 7.65 -24.66 54.39
CA LEU A 63 7.31 -23.86 55.58
C LEU A 63 5.86 -24.05 56.05
N GLY A 64 5.07 -24.91 55.38
CA GLY A 64 3.64 -25.06 55.67
C GLY A 64 2.82 -23.79 55.38
N ASN A 65 3.41 -22.84 54.65
CA ASN A 65 2.73 -21.64 54.18
C ASN A 65 2.06 -21.97 52.85
N LEU A 66 1.00 -22.79 52.90
CA LEU A 66 0.10 -22.92 51.77
C LEU A 66 -0.52 -21.55 51.53
N HIS A 67 0.06 -20.80 50.62
CA HIS A 67 -0.49 -19.52 50.21
C HIS A 67 -1.64 -19.77 49.25
N THR A 68 -2.76 -20.28 49.76
CA THR A 68 -3.97 -20.44 48.97
C THR A 68 -5.18 -20.20 49.86
N LYS A 69 -5.78 -19.01 49.73
CA LYS A 69 -7.23 -19.01 49.46
C LYS A 69 -7.44 -20.09 48.40
N ASN A 70 -8.29 -21.07 48.69
CA ASN A 70 -8.50 -22.22 47.82
C ASN A 70 -9.21 -21.71 46.56
N TYR A 71 -8.45 -21.27 45.56
CA TYR A 71 -8.99 -20.76 44.32
C TYR A 71 -9.34 -21.92 43.40
N PRO A 72 -10.46 -21.82 42.66
CA PRO A 72 -10.82 -22.83 41.69
C PRO A 72 -9.72 -23.04 40.64
N ALA A 73 -9.75 -24.20 39.99
CA ALA A 73 -8.83 -24.52 38.91
C ALA A 73 -8.91 -23.50 37.77
N TYR A 74 -7.88 -23.41 36.92
CA TYR A 74 -7.85 -22.41 35.84
C TYR A 74 -9.09 -22.46 34.94
N ASP A 75 -9.47 -23.65 34.48
CA ASP A 75 -10.64 -23.83 33.59
C ASP A 75 -11.97 -23.53 34.32
N GLU A 76 -12.05 -23.87 35.60
CA GLU A 76 -13.23 -23.57 36.42
C GLU A 76 -13.37 -22.06 36.66
N ALA A 77 -12.27 -21.37 36.97
CA ALA A 77 -12.24 -19.92 37.10
C ALA A 77 -12.65 -19.24 35.79
N LYS A 78 -12.20 -19.76 34.65
CA LYS A 78 -12.58 -19.30 33.31
C LYS A 78 -14.09 -19.49 33.04
N ASN A 79 -14.63 -20.65 33.37
CA ASN A 79 -16.06 -20.93 33.26
C ASN A 79 -16.90 -19.99 34.14
N ILE A 80 -16.48 -19.74 35.38
CA ILE A 80 -17.16 -18.80 36.29
C ILE A 80 -17.12 -17.38 35.72
N THR A 81 -15.99 -16.92 35.18
CA THR A 81 -15.90 -15.58 34.56
C THR A 81 -16.80 -15.43 33.33
N ASN A 82 -16.88 -16.48 32.50
CA ASN A 82 -17.71 -16.48 31.31
C ASN A 82 -19.20 -16.53 31.65
N ALA A 83 -19.59 -17.38 32.61
CA ALA A 83 -20.97 -17.48 33.10
C ALA A 83 -21.45 -16.16 33.73
N ALA A 84 -20.55 -15.40 34.36
CA ALA A 84 -20.83 -14.08 34.90
C ALA A 84 -20.89 -12.96 33.81
N GLY A 85 -20.70 -13.30 32.53
CA GLY A 85 -20.73 -12.34 31.41
C GLY A 85 -19.60 -11.31 31.44
N ILE A 86 -18.49 -11.63 32.10
CA ILE A 86 -17.39 -10.70 32.32
C ILE A 86 -16.50 -10.66 31.09
N SER A 87 -16.41 -9.46 30.48
CA SER A 87 -15.71 -9.28 29.21
C SER A 87 -14.49 -8.37 29.34
N SER A 88 -14.19 -7.84 30.52
CA SER A 88 -13.00 -6.98 30.69
C SER A 88 -12.32 -7.22 32.01
N LYS A 89 -11.01 -6.98 32.04
CA LYS A 89 -10.22 -6.96 33.28
C LYS A 89 -10.84 -6.02 34.32
N ARG A 90 -11.39 -4.87 33.89
CA ARG A 90 -12.06 -3.94 34.81
C ARG A 90 -13.28 -4.60 35.46
N GLN A 91 -14.18 -5.17 34.66
CA GLN A 91 -15.36 -5.88 35.16
C GLN A 91 -14.96 -7.04 36.08
N TYR A 92 -13.94 -7.82 35.72
CA TYR A 92 -13.42 -8.91 36.55
C TYR A 92 -13.00 -8.43 37.95
N LEU A 93 -12.27 -7.32 38.02
CA LEU A 93 -11.74 -6.80 39.28
C LEU A 93 -12.80 -6.10 40.15
N THR A 94 -13.88 -5.61 39.54
CA THR A 94 -14.95 -4.89 40.26
C THR A 94 -16.18 -5.74 40.55
N CYS A 95 -16.34 -6.90 39.90
CA CYS A 95 -17.51 -7.75 40.08
C CYS A 95 -17.48 -8.43 41.45
N GLU A 96 -18.50 -8.16 42.26
CA GLU A 96 -18.63 -8.74 43.60
C GLU A 96 -18.79 -10.27 43.55
N ALA A 97 -19.53 -10.78 42.58
CA ALA A 97 -19.72 -12.22 42.36
C ALA A 97 -18.41 -12.98 42.05
N LEU A 98 -17.34 -12.27 41.67
CA LEU A 98 -16.03 -12.84 41.38
C LEU A 98 -14.98 -12.59 42.48
N MET A 99 -15.35 -12.03 43.63
CA MET A 99 -14.40 -11.77 44.73
C MET A 99 -13.76 -13.05 45.31
N ALA A 100 -14.37 -14.21 45.05
CA ALA A 100 -13.83 -15.52 45.37
C ALA A 100 -12.69 -15.96 44.44
N LEU A 101 -12.54 -15.34 43.26
CA LEU A 101 -11.46 -15.59 42.30
C LEU A 101 -10.21 -14.75 42.64
N PRO A 102 -9.01 -15.16 42.17
CA PRO A 102 -7.79 -14.43 42.49
C PRO A 102 -7.76 -13.05 41.81
N ARG A 103 -7.50 -11.98 42.57
CA ARG A 103 -7.32 -10.62 41.99
C ARG A 103 -6.16 -10.52 40.98
N THR A 104 -5.17 -11.41 41.09
CA THR A 104 -4.03 -11.51 40.16
C THR A 104 -3.97 -12.91 39.57
N PRO A 105 -4.89 -13.25 38.64
CA PRO A 105 -4.97 -14.59 38.06
C PRO A 105 -3.74 -14.91 37.21
N ASP A 106 -3.08 -13.90 36.65
CA ASP A 106 -1.81 -14.00 35.93
C ASP A 106 -0.68 -14.59 36.77
N LYS A 107 -0.68 -14.34 38.08
CA LYS A 107 0.30 -14.89 39.02
C LYS A 107 -0.10 -16.27 39.52
N VAL A 108 -1.38 -16.45 39.82
CA VAL A 108 -1.92 -17.70 40.40
C VAL A 108 -1.95 -18.83 39.37
N TYR A 109 -2.27 -18.52 38.11
CA TYR A 109 -2.40 -19.49 37.04
C TYR A 109 -1.22 -19.50 36.06
N LYS A 110 -0.12 -18.79 36.37
CA LYS A 110 1.07 -18.63 35.50
C LYS A 110 1.56 -19.95 34.89
N TYR A 111 1.61 -21.01 35.71
CA TYR A 111 2.05 -22.36 35.30
C TYR A 111 0.89 -23.36 35.21
N LYS A 112 -0.35 -22.86 35.18
CA LYS A 112 -1.60 -23.64 35.16
C LYS A 112 -2.45 -23.33 33.92
N GLY A 113 -1.83 -22.89 32.81
CA GLY A 113 -2.53 -22.61 31.55
C GLY A 113 -2.80 -21.12 31.25
N TRP A 114 -2.35 -20.18 32.11
CA TRP A 114 -2.48 -18.76 31.83
C TRP A 114 -1.66 -18.32 30.60
N THR A 115 -2.35 -17.82 29.59
CA THR A 115 -1.73 -17.25 28.38
C THR A 115 -2.04 -15.77 28.19
N GLY A 116 -3.01 -15.24 28.93
CA GLY A 116 -3.38 -13.83 28.91
C GLY A 116 -4.86 -13.59 29.21
N TRP A 117 -5.22 -12.33 29.40
CA TRP A 117 -6.60 -11.91 29.70
C TRP A 117 -7.60 -12.26 28.60
N THR A 118 -7.17 -12.30 27.34
CA THR A 118 -8.04 -12.62 26.20
C THR A 118 -8.49 -14.07 26.22
N ASN A 119 -7.57 -15.00 26.43
CA ASN A 119 -7.89 -16.43 26.59
C ASN A 119 -8.70 -16.67 27.88
N PHE A 120 -8.31 -16.03 28.97
CA PHE A 120 -9.00 -16.20 30.25
C PHE A 120 -10.44 -15.68 30.25
N LEU A 121 -10.78 -14.70 29.40
CA LEU A 121 -12.13 -14.14 29.26
C LEU A 121 -12.84 -14.59 27.97
N ASP A 122 -12.35 -15.65 27.31
CA ASP A 122 -12.83 -16.17 26.01
C ASP A 122 -13.16 -15.09 24.97
N LYS A 123 -12.33 -14.06 24.90
CA LYS A 123 -12.43 -13.05 23.85
C LYS A 123 -11.76 -13.56 22.60
N VAL A 124 -12.55 -13.72 21.54
CA VAL A 124 -12.05 -13.83 20.17
C VAL A 124 -11.19 -12.60 19.88
N THR A 125 -9.87 -12.79 19.86
CA THR A 125 -8.95 -11.76 19.39
C THR A 125 -9.08 -11.67 17.89
N VAL A 126 -9.68 -10.58 17.40
CA VAL A 126 -9.57 -10.24 15.99
C VAL A 126 -8.14 -9.78 15.75
N CYS A 127 -7.33 -10.63 15.13
CA CYS A 127 -5.94 -10.32 14.81
C CYS A 127 -5.85 -9.23 13.73
N PRO A 128 -4.80 -8.40 13.74
CA PRO A 128 -4.51 -7.51 12.62
C PRO A 128 -4.38 -8.28 11.30
N TYR A 129 -4.39 -7.57 10.18
CA TYR A 129 -3.95 -8.15 8.91
C TYR A 129 -2.51 -8.64 9.03
N GLU A 130 -2.22 -9.80 8.43
CA GLU A 130 -0.92 -10.45 8.57
C GLU A 130 0.14 -9.67 7.80
N THR A 131 -0.26 -9.10 6.66
CA THR A 131 0.65 -8.36 5.78
C THR A 131 0.27 -6.89 5.67
N TYR A 132 1.29 -6.07 5.36
CA TYR A 132 1.11 -4.64 5.09
C TYR A 132 0.19 -4.39 3.90
N GLU A 133 0.25 -5.21 2.85
CA GLU A 133 -0.55 -5.04 1.64
C GLU A 133 -2.02 -5.45 1.82
N GLU A 134 -2.31 -6.45 2.65
CA GLU A 134 -3.68 -6.75 3.08
C GLU A 134 -4.28 -5.58 3.88
N ALA A 135 -3.51 -5.03 4.81
CA ALA A 135 -3.94 -3.88 5.60
C ALA A 135 -4.23 -2.67 4.70
N LYS A 136 -3.37 -2.38 3.71
CA LYS A 136 -3.60 -1.33 2.71
C LYS A 136 -4.86 -1.55 1.90
N SER A 137 -5.09 -2.78 1.46
CA SER A 137 -6.28 -3.13 0.69
C SER A 137 -7.57 -2.89 1.50
N ALA A 138 -7.56 -3.24 2.78
CA ALA A 138 -8.67 -2.95 3.69
C ALA A 138 -8.85 -1.44 3.94
N VAL A 139 -7.76 -0.70 4.11
CA VAL A 139 -7.81 0.76 4.27
C VAL A 139 -8.37 1.46 3.03
N ARG A 140 -8.06 0.99 1.83
CA ARG A 140 -8.63 1.52 0.58
C ARG A 140 -10.15 1.34 0.51
N GLN A 141 -10.70 0.30 1.14
CA GLN A 141 -12.15 0.08 1.22
C GLN A 141 -12.86 1.05 2.19
N LEU A 142 -12.11 1.71 3.09
CA LEU A 142 -12.67 2.69 4.04
C LEU A 142 -12.85 4.10 3.45
N ASP A 143 -12.38 4.34 2.22
CA ASP A 143 -12.45 5.64 1.52
C ASP A 143 -11.95 6.80 2.42
N VAL A 144 -10.73 6.64 2.92
CA VAL A 144 -10.03 7.62 3.78
C VAL A 144 -8.83 8.19 3.06
N SER A 145 -8.71 9.51 3.03
CA SER A 145 -7.63 10.21 2.32
C SER A 145 -6.65 10.93 3.25
N LYS A 146 -6.93 10.96 4.55
CA LYS A 146 -6.09 11.62 5.56
C LYS A 146 -5.91 10.74 6.78
N GLN A 147 -4.81 10.95 7.48
CA GLN A 147 -4.54 10.30 8.76
C GLN A 147 -5.64 10.59 9.79
N SER A 148 -6.16 11.82 9.85
CA SER A 148 -7.28 12.19 10.74
C SER A 148 -8.50 11.31 10.50
N ASP A 149 -8.88 11.18 9.23
CA ASP A 149 -10.08 10.48 8.79
C ASP A 149 -9.93 8.97 9.05
N TYR A 150 -8.72 8.44 8.85
CA TYR A 150 -8.38 7.08 9.24
C TYR A 150 -8.57 6.84 10.74
N LEU A 151 -8.07 7.73 11.61
CA LEU A 151 -8.19 7.56 13.06
C LEU A 151 -9.63 7.60 13.56
N GLU A 152 -10.52 8.27 12.83
CA GLU A 152 -11.97 8.25 13.10
C GLU A 152 -12.64 6.96 12.63
N LYS A 153 -12.25 6.46 11.43
CA LYS A 153 -12.99 5.38 10.74
C LYS A 153 -12.38 3.99 10.87
N TYR A 154 -11.13 3.82 11.29
CA TYR A 154 -10.45 2.51 11.28
C TYR A 154 -11.21 1.42 12.04
N LYS A 155 -12.00 1.80 13.07
CA LYS A 155 -12.81 0.86 13.87
C LYS A 155 -13.94 0.20 13.10
N ALA A 156 -14.30 0.71 11.92
CA ALA A 156 -15.24 0.05 11.02
C ALA A 156 -14.74 -1.34 10.59
N ASP A 157 -13.41 -1.52 10.55
CA ASP A 157 -12.76 -2.81 10.37
C ASP A 157 -12.06 -3.24 11.68
N PRO A 158 -12.55 -4.27 12.38
CA PRO A 158 -11.95 -4.75 13.62
C PRO A 158 -10.51 -5.27 13.50
N ARG A 159 -10.00 -5.54 12.30
CA ARG A 159 -8.61 -5.94 12.04
C ARG A 159 -7.67 -4.75 11.88
N LEU A 160 -8.18 -3.56 11.56
CA LEU A 160 -7.37 -2.35 11.49
C LEU A 160 -7.00 -1.81 12.87
N ARG A 161 -5.96 -0.98 12.92
CA ARG A 161 -5.32 -0.55 14.16
C ARG A 161 -4.96 0.91 14.10
N SER A 162 -5.11 1.64 15.19
CA SER A 162 -4.79 3.07 15.27
C SER A 162 -3.30 3.38 15.03
N THR A 163 -2.41 2.40 15.22
CA THR A 163 -0.95 2.56 15.03
C THR A 163 -0.39 1.48 14.09
N PRO A 164 -0.73 1.52 12.78
CA PRO A 164 -0.33 0.48 11.83
C PRO A 164 1.19 0.46 11.59
N HIS A 165 1.86 1.62 11.67
CA HIS A 165 3.33 1.76 11.59
C HIS A 165 4.11 0.97 12.64
N ARG A 166 3.49 0.59 13.77
CA ARG A 166 4.12 -0.26 14.79
C ARG A 166 4.02 -1.74 14.48
N ILE A 167 2.99 -2.13 13.71
CA ILE A 167 2.72 -3.54 13.37
C ILE A 167 3.51 -3.90 12.12
N TYR A 168 3.48 -3.02 11.13
CA TYR A 168 4.14 -3.22 9.84
C TYR A 168 5.46 -2.47 9.76
N SER A 169 6.21 -2.35 10.86
CA SER A 169 7.38 -1.47 10.94
C SER A 169 8.47 -1.77 9.91
N ALA A 170 8.56 -3.02 9.42
CA ALA A 170 9.51 -3.42 8.39
C ALA A 170 9.13 -2.89 6.99
N ASP A 171 7.84 -2.85 6.66
CA ASP A 171 7.33 -2.47 5.34
C ASP A 171 6.75 -1.04 5.32
N TRP A 172 6.60 -0.43 6.50
CA TRP A 172 5.98 0.87 6.66
C TRP A 172 6.81 1.97 6.01
N LYS A 173 6.22 2.65 5.05
CA LYS A 173 6.83 3.81 4.39
C LYS A 173 6.35 5.11 5.03
N ASP A 174 5.06 5.40 4.87
CA ASP A 174 4.39 6.56 5.45
C ASP A 174 2.86 6.39 5.34
N TRP A 175 2.14 7.41 5.81
CA TRP A 175 0.69 7.47 5.69
C TRP A 175 0.18 7.57 4.25
N TYR A 176 0.94 8.16 3.33
CA TYR A 176 0.49 8.34 1.95
C TYR A 176 0.44 7.01 1.20
N ASP A 177 1.50 6.19 1.32
CA ASP A 177 1.54 4.82 0.78
C ASP A 177 0.47 3.93 1.43
N TYR A 178 0.29 4.06 2.75
CA TYR A 178 -0.67 3.24 3.50
C TYR A 178 -2.13 3.57 3.17
N LEU A 179 -2.47 4.86 3.01
CA LEU A 179 -3.81 5.32 2.64
C LEU A 179 -4.06 5.22 1.12
N GLY A 180 -3.02 4.99 0.31
CA GLY A 180 -3.13 4.99 -1.15
C GLY A 180 -3.35 6.38 -1.73
N THR A 181 -2.90 7.42 -1.03
CA THR A 181 -3.01 8.82 -1.47
C THR A 181 -1.68 9.35 -1.99
N ASP A 182 -1.72 10.21 -2.99
CA ASP A 182 -0.51 10.87 -3.49
C ASP A 182 0.09 11.82 -2.43
N ARG A 183 1.41 11.74 -2.24
CA ARG A 183 2.19 12.73 -1.45
C ARG A 183 2.05 14.15 -2.00
N ASN A 184 1.90 14.25 -3.32
CA ASN A 184 1.92 15.52 -4.01
C ASN A 184 0.52 16.12 -4.05
N LYS A 185 0.41 17.33 -3.48
CA LYS A 185 -0.75 18.20 -3.61
C LYS A 185 -1.09 18.50 -5.09
N PHE A 186 -0.10 18.39 -5.98
CA PHE A 186 -0.22 18.73 -7.40
C PHE A 186 0.06 17.53 -8.31
N TYR A 187 -0.32 17.61 -9.58
CA TYR A 187 0.03 16.57 -10.56
C TYR A 187 1.54 16.27 -10.57
N ASN A 188 1.90 14.99 -10.75
CA ASN A 188 3.28 14.54 -10.71
C ASN A 188 4.05 14.93 -11.98
N SER A 189 3.37 15.03 -13.12
CA SER A 189 3.97 15.42 -14.39
C SER A 189 3.43 16.75 -14.93
N TYR A 190 4.30 17.46 -15.66
CA TYR A 190 3.93 18.65 -16.43
C TYR A 190 2.79 18.36 -17.44
N SER A 191 2.82 17.19 -18.07
CA SER A 191 1.83 16.79 -19.09
C SER A 191 0.43 16.58 -18.52
N GLU A 192 0.31 15.97 -17.34
CA GLU A 192 -0.97 15.81 -16.64
C GLU A 192 -1.52 17.16 -16.20
N ALA A 193 -0.68 18.01 -15.60
CA ALA A 193 -1.08 19.36 -15.17
C ALA A 193 -1.55 20.23 -16.35
N LYS A 194 -0.84 20.15 -17.48
CA LYS A 194 -1.23 20.80 -18.73
C LYS A 194 -2.58 20.27 -19.21
N SER A 195 -2.75 18.95 -19.25
CA SER A 195 -4.00 18.32 -19.70
C SER A 195 -5.19 18.72 -18.82
N ALA A 196 -4.99 18.81 -17.51
CA ALA A 196 -6.00 19.29 -16.57
C ALA A 196 -6.38 20.76 -16.80
N ALA A 197 -5.39 21.65 -16.91
CA ALA A 197 -5.62 23.07 -17.20
C ALA A 197 -6.35 23.26 -18.55
N VAL A 198 -5.96 22.47 -19.55
CA VAL A 198 -6.61 22.36 -20.86
C VAL A 198 -8.05 21.87 -20.69
N ASN A 199 -8.31 20.79 -19.96
CA ASN A 199 -9.67 20.23 -19.79
C ASN A 199 -10.63 21.20 -19.09
N LEU A 200 -10.13 22.07 -18.20
CA LEU A 200 -10.92 23.16 -17.61
C LEU A 200 -11.28 24.28 -18.60
N GLY A 201 -10.77 24.21 -19.83
CA GLY A 201 -10.98 25.21 -20.88
C GLY A 201 -10.23 26.52 -20.64
N ILE A 202 -9.22 26.52 -19.77
CA ILE A 202 -8.48 27.73 -19.40
C ILE A 202 -7.47 28.05 -20.51
N THR A 203 -7.58 29.23 -21.10
CA THR A 203 -6.73 29.62 -22.25
C THR A 203 -5.78 30.78 -21.97
N LYS A 204 -6.02 31.54 -20.90
CA LYS A 204 -5.25 32.74 -20.54
C LYS A 204 -4.71 32.66 -19.12
N TYR A 205 -3.59 33.30 -18.88
CA TYR A 205 -3.00 33.40 -17.54
C TYR A 205 -3.97 34.02 -16.52
N THR A 206 -4.63 35.12 -16.89
CA THR A 206 -5.58 35.81 -15.99
C THR A 206 -6.74 34.91 -15.58
N GLU A 207 -7.22 34.09 -16.51
CA GLU A 207 -8.25 33.08 -16.28
C GLU A 207 -7.72 31.92 -15.43
N TYR A 208 -6.48 31.50 -15.65
CA TYR A 208 -5.85 30.47 -14.82
C TYR A 208 -5.75 30.90 -13.36
N VAL A 209 -5.31 32.13 -13.09
CA VAL A 209 -5.16 32.63 -11.71
C VAL A 209 -6.50 32.67 -10.97
N SER A 210 -7.62 32.92 -11.66
CA SER A 210 -8.95 32.90 -11.03
C SER A 210 -9.55 31.49 -10.93
N ARG A 211 -9.27 30.60 -11.90
CA ARG A 211 -9.96 29.31 -12.05
C ARG A 211 -9.15 28.07 -11.68
N TYR A 212 -7.83 28.16 -11.45
CA TYR A 212 -7.00 26.97 -11.20
C TYR A 212 -7.50 26.10 -10.03
N ARG A 213 -8.21 26.69 -9.06
CA ARG A 213 -8.79 25.98 -7.91
C ARG A 213 -9.99 25.09 -8.26
N GLU A 214 -10.54 25.21 -9.47
CA GLU A 214 -11.54 24.26 -9.99
C GLU A 214 -10.96 22.84 -10.05
N ASP A 215 -9.62 22.71 -10.17
CA ASP A 215 -8.90 21.47 -9.96
C ASP A 215 -7.92 21.60 -8.79
N PRO A 216 -8.18 20.93 -7.66
CA PRO A 216 -7.33 21.00 -6.46
C PRO A 216 -5.86 20.61 -6.68
N ARG A 217 -5.56 19.85 -7.76
CA ARG A 217 -4.21 19.39 -8.11
C ARG A 217 -3.47 20.37 -9.04
N LEU A 218 -4.08 21.46 -9.47
CA LEU A 218 -3.38 22.51 -10.19
C LEU A 218 -2.70 23.50 -9.22
N PRO A 219 -1.40 23.80 -9.42
CA PRO A 219 -0.70 24.79 -8.60
C PRO A 219 -1.03 26.22 -9.04
N ARG A 220 -1.01 27.18 -8.11
CA ARG A 220 -1.11 28.61 -8.47
C ARG A 220 0.02 29.07 -9.40
N HIS A 221 1.21 28.49 -9.22
CA HIS A 221 2.43 28.84 -9.94
C HIS A 221 3.04 27.57 -10.57
N PRO A 222 2.49 27.08 -11.69
CA PRO A 222 2.97 25.86 -12.35
C PRO A 222 4.42 25.99 -12.84
N GLY A 223 4.88 27.20 -13.15
CA GLY A 223 6.28 27.44 -13.51
C GLY A 223 7.29 27.08 -12.43
N THR A 224 6.98 27.34 -11.16
CA THR A 224 7.82 26.93 -10.04
C THR A 224 7.61 25.46 -9.67
N THR A 225 6.40 24.93 -9.85
CA THR A 225 6.10 23.53 -9.51
C THR A 225 6.72 22.54 -10.51
N TYR A 226 6.80 22.91 -11.80
CA TYR A 226 7.23 22.04 -12.89
C TYR A 226 8.56 22.47 -13.53
N GLU A 227 9.34 23.31 -12.85
CA GLU A 227 10.62 23.86 -13.35
C GLU A 227 11.56 22.74 -13.83
N ASN A 228 11.74 21.71 -13.01
CA ASN A 228 12.61 20.56 -13.32
C ASN A 228 11.91 19.43 -14.09
N VAL A 229 10.64 19.61 -14.47
CA VAL A 229 9.77 18.57 -15.06
C VAL A 229 9.33 18.94 -16.49
N GLY A 230 9.95 19.97 -17.07
CA GLY A 230 9.70 20.38 -18.46
C GLY A 230 8.75 21.56 -18.61
N TRP A 231 8.57 22.39 -17.57
CA TRP A 231 7.93 23.69 -17.75
C TRP A 231 8.69 24.52 -18.78
N THR A 232 7.95 25.13 -19.71
CA THR A 232 8.54 26.02 -20.73
C THR A 232 8.03 27.45 -20.53
N LYS A 233 6.74 27.68 -20.77
CA LYS A 233 6.08 28.98 -20.68
C LYS A 233 4.56 28.79 -20.62
N TRP A 234 3.86 29.81 -20.12
CA TRP A 234 2.40 29.85 -20.06
C TRP A 234 1.70 29.50 -21.38
N GLY A 235 2.27 29.94 -22.51
CA GLY A 235 1.72 29.65 -23.83
C GLY A 235 1.78 28.18 -24.22
N ASP A 236 2.67 27.36 -23.65
CA ASP A 236 2.66 25.91 -23.88
C ASP A 236 1.71 25.20 -22.89
N PHE A 237 1.65 25.68 -21.65
CA PHE A 237 0.84 25.09 -20.59
C PHE A 237 -0.68 25.31 -20.76
N LEU A 238 -1.11 26.48 -21.25
CA LEU A 238 -2.54 26.85 -21.35
C LEU A 238 -3.11 26.78 -22.77
N ARG A 239 -2.29 26.50 -23.79
CA ARG A 239 -2.84 26.41 -25.14
C ARG A 239 -3.57 25.09 -25.32
N GLN A 240 -4.90 25.16 -25.28
CA GLN A 240 -5.73 24.34 -26.14
C GLN A 240 -5.49 24.76 -27.60
N ASN A 241 -5.31 23.77 -28.47
CA ASN A 241 -5.30 23.90 -29.93
C ASN A 241 -4.08 24.60 -30.55
N ALA A 242 -3.36 23.82 -31.35
CA ALA A 242 -2.67 24.35 -32.51
C ALA A 242 -3.63 25.28 -33.27
N ARG A 243 -3.14 26.45 -33.70
CA ARG A 243 -3.89 27.45 -34.49
C ARG A 243 -4.55 26.82 -35.73
N PHE A 244 -4.03 25.67 -36.16
CA PHE A 244 -4.50 24.89 -37.28
C PHE A 244 -4.63 23.42 -36.86
N HIS A 245 -5.43 22.65 -37.58
CA HIS A 245 -5.47 21.19 -37.47
C HIS A 245 -4.07 20.58 -37.61
N SER A 246 -3.85 19.37 -37.10
CA SER A 246 -2.65 18.62 -37.46
C SER A 246 -2.63 18.34 -38.98
N TYR A 247 -1.47 17.98 -39.53
CA TYR A 247 -1.37 17.69 -40.98
C TYR A 247 -2.39 16.63 -41.44
N GLU A 248 -2.54 15.54 -40.68
CA GLU A 248 -3.46 14.44 -41.04
C GLU A 248 -4.93 14.87 -40.90
N GLU A 249 -5.29 15.57 -39.82
CA GLU A 249 -6.66 16.10 -39.64
C GLU A 249 -7.00 17.14 -40.70
N ALA A 250 -6.05 18.02 -41.06
CA ALA A 250 -6.23 18.99 -42.12
C ALA A 250 -6.41 18.31 -43.48
N LYS A 251 -5.61 17.28 -43.78
CA LYS A 251 -5.74 16.47 -44.99
C LYS A 251 -7.11 15.79 -45.05
N GLN A 252 -7.56 15.17 -43.96
CA GLN A 252 -8.88 14.55 -43.90
C GLN A 252 -10.01 15.57 -44.12
N LYS A 253 -9.93 16.73 -43.48
CA LYS A 253 -10.91 17.82 -43.69
C LYS A 253 -10.95 18.34 -45.12
N VAL A 254 -9.79 18.46 -45.75
CA VAL A 254 -9.67 18.87 -47.16
C VAL A 254 -10.28 17.83 -48.10
N LEU A 255 -10.17 16.54 -47.78
CA LEU A 255 -10.83 15.46 -48.52
C LEU A 255 -12.36 15.46 -48.30
N GLU A 256 -12.81 15.62 -47.06
CA GLU A 256 -14.24 15.75 -46.72
C GLU A 256 -14.90 16.94 -47.44
N LEU A 257 -14.18 18.05 -47.57
CA LEU A 257 -14.63 19.25 -48.29
C LEU A 257 -14.58 19.11 -49.83
N GLY A 258 -14.15 17.95 -50.36
CA GLY A 258 -14.09 17.70 -51.80
C GLY A 258 -13.11 18.61 -52.55
N VAL A 259 -12.02 19.04 -51.89
CA VAL A 259 -11.07 19.98 -52.49
C VAL A 259 -10.18 19.26 -53.48
N THR A 260 -10.33 19.58 -54.77
CA THR A 260 -9.65 18.89 -55.88
C THR A 260 -8.38 19.58 -56.40
N SER A 261 -8.08 20.80 -55.96
CA SER A 261 -6.88 21.54 -56.39
C SER A 261 -6.47 22.61 -55.37
N GLY A 262 -5.21 23.05 -55.41
CA GLY A 262 -4.74 24.17 -54.57
C GLY A 262 -5.50 25.48 -54.83
N ALA A 263 -5.93 25.73 -56.07
CA ALA A 263 -6.76 26.89 -56.40
C ALA A 263 -8.18 26.78 -55.79
N HIS A 264 -8.74 25.58 -55.72
CA HIS A 264 -10.00 25.32 -55.03
C HIS A 264 -9.82 25.52 -53.51
N TYR A 265 -8.74 24.98 -52.93
CA TYR A 265 -8.41 25.14 -51.51
C TYR A 265 -8.41 26.61 -51.08
N VAL A 266 -7.76 27.50 -51.83
CA VAL A 266 -7.68 28.94 -51.50
C VAL A 266 -9.07 29.60 -51.41
N LYS A 267 -10.06 29.08 -52.14
CA LYS A 267 -11.44 29.61 -52.09
C LYS A 267 -12.23 29.09 -50.88
N VAL A 268 -11.96 27.85 -50.44
CA VAL A 268 -12.81 27.14 -49.47
C VAL A 268 -12.16 26.87 -48.11
N TYR A 269 -10.85 27.11 -47.94
CA TYR A 269 -10.16 26.85 -46.66
C TYR A 269 -10.79 27.61 -45.50
N LYS A 270 -11.36 28.80 -45.76
CA LYS A 270 -12.04 29.61 -44.74
C LYS A 270 -13.33 28.97 -44.22
N CYS A 271 -13.86 27.95 -44.89
CA CYS A 271 -15.02 27.18 -44.41
C CYS A 271 -14.70 26.38 -43.14
N ASP A 272 -13.41 26.06 -42.89
CA ASP A 272 -12.94 25.54 -41.62
C ASP A 272 -11.92 26.52 -41.00
N PRO A 273 -12.26 27.19 -39.88
CA PRO A 273 -11.38 28.16 -39.21
C PRO A 273 -9.99 27.63 -38.81
N LYS A 274 -9.82 26.30 -38.74
CA LYS A 274 -8.56 25.63 -38.39
C LYS A 274 -7.77 25.15 -39.62
N LEU A 275 -8.22 25.39 -40.85
CA LEU A 275 -7.40 25.16 -42.04
C LEU A 275 -6.47 26.35 -42.32
N PRO A 276 -5.16 26.11 -42.55
CA PRO A 276 -4.21 27.19 -42.80
C PRO A 276 -4.30 27.74 -44.22
N GLY A 277 -4.26 29.06 -44.39
CA GLY A 277 -4.20 29.69 -45.73
C GLY A 277 -2.94 29.33 -46.53
N CYS A 278 -1.84 29.01 -45.85
CA CYS A 278 -0.61 28.50 -46.45
C CYS A 278 -0.15 27.20 -45.74
N PRO A 279 -0.68 26.03 -46.14
CA PRO A 279 -0.33 24.74 -45.52
C PRO A 279 1.17 24.42 -45.57
N ALA A 280 1.86 24.79 -46.65
CA ALA A 280 3.30 24.56 -46.80
C ALA A 280 4.14 25.28 -45.74
N ALA A 281 3.71 26.47 -45.30
CA ALA A 281 4.40 27.22 -44.24
C ALA A 281 4.12 26.64 -42.85
N VAL A 282 2.88 26.17 -42.62
CA VAL A 282 2.46 25.63 -41.32
C VAL A 282 2.98 24.20 -41.10
N TYR A 283 3.05 23.38 -42.15
CA TYR A 283 3.48 21.99 -42.09
C TYR A 283 4.89 21.78 -42.66
N LYS A 284 5.77 22.79 -42.67
CA LYS A 284 7.07 22.80 -43.37
C LYS A 284 7.91 21.52 -43.22
N GLY A 285 7.91 20.89 -42.03
CA GLY A 285 8.66 19.63 -41.78
C GLY A 285 7.95 18.34 -42.19
N LYS A 286 6.65 18.40 -42.49
CA LYS A 286 5.78 17.26 -42.87
C LYS A 286 4.99 17.55 -44.14
N TRP A 287 5.46 18.45 -45.00
CA TRP A 287 4.75 18.88 -46.21
C TRP A 287 5.30 18.16 -47.45
N PRO A 288 4.75 17.00 -47.84
CA PRO A 288 5.15 16.27 -49.05
C PRO A 288 4.69 16.94 -50.35
N GLY A 289 3.84 17.97 -50.28
CA GLY A 289 3.31 18.69 -51.44
C GLY A 289 1.80 18.57 -51.60
N TRP A 290 1.26 19.36 -52.54
CA TRP A 290 -0.19 19.47 -52.77
C TRP A 290 -0.86 18.17 -53.18
N ALA A 291 -0.19 17.31 -53.95
CA ALA A 291 -0.80 16.08 -54.42
C ALA A 291 -1.17 15.14 -53.26
N ASN A 292 -0.25 14.95 -52.31
CA ASN A 292 -0.50 14.15 -51.11
C ASN A 292 -1.52 14.81 -50.17
N PHE A 293 -1.47 16.14 -50.01
CA PHE A 293 -2.41 16.88 -49.16
C PHE A 293 -3.85 16.86 -49.69
N LEU A 294 -4.04 16.72 -51.01
CA LEU A 294 -5.35 16.62 -51.67
C LEU A 294 -5.78 15.17 -51.94
N GLY A 295 -5.06 14.17 -51.41
CA GLY A 295 -5.33 12.74 -51.61
C GLY A 295 -5.31 12.31 -53.07
N LYS A 296 -4.61 13.05 -53.94
CA LYS A 296 -4.28 12.56 -55.27
C LYS A 296 -3.12 11.60 -55.08
N ASP A 297 -3.39 10.31 -55.26
CA ASP A 297 -2.36 9.28 -55.26
C ASP A 297 -1.26 9.70 -56.23
N THR A 298 -0.17 10.25 -55.70
CA THR A 298 1.12 10.12 -56.34
C THR A 298 1.51 8.69 -56.06
N ALA A 299 0.96 7.74 -56.81
CA ALA A 299 1.61 6.47 -56.95
C ALA A 299 3.02 6.85 -57.42
N SER A 300 3.99 6.73 -56.50
CA SER A 300 5.37 7.15 -56.75
C SER A 300 5.75 6.57 -58.10
N ALA A 301 6.17 7.43 -59.02
CA ALA A 301 6.68 6.97 -60.30
C ALA A 301 7.69 5.84 -60.04
N TYR A 302 7.71 4.84 -60.91
CA TYR A 302 8.63 3.72 -60.81
C TYR A 302 10.06 4.21 -60.54
N ALA A 303 10.76 3.54 -59.62
CA ALA A 303 12.07 4.01 -59.14
C ALA A 303 13.15 3.92 -60.23
N SER A 304 12.90 3.11 -61.27
CA SER A 304 13.80 2.92 -62.40
C SER A 304 13.04 2.78 -63.73
N TYR A 305 13.71 3.15 -64.83
CA TYR A 305 13.20 2.92 -66.18
C TYR A 305 12.88 1.44 -66.44
N SER A 306 13.68 0.52 -65.90
CA SER A 306 13.46 -0.93 -66.03
C SER A 306 12.12 -1.37 -65.46
N GLU A 307 11.73 -0.85 -64.29
CA GLU A 307 10.44 -1.17 -63.67
C GLU A 307 9.27 -0.56 -64.46
N ALA A 308 9.41 0.69 -64.90
CA ALA A 308 8.41 1.35 -65.76
C ALA A 308 8.24 0.62 -67.10
N LYS A 309 9.34 0.13 -67.69
CA LYS A 309 9.33 -0.63 -68.95
C LYS A 309 8.60 -1.96 -68.78
N VAL A 310 8.87 -2.70 -67.71
CA VAL A 310 8.18 -3.98 -67.42
C VAL A 310 6.68 -3.74 -67.22
N ALA A 311 6.31 -2.68 -66.49
CA ALA A 311 4.90 -2.31 -66.31
C ALA A 311 4.19 -1.99 -67.63
N ALA A 312 4.82 -1.18 -68.50
CA ALA A 312 4.28 -0.87 -69.83
C ALA A 312 4.17 -2.12 -70.72
N GLN A 313 5.13 -3.05 -70.64
CA GLN A 313 5.10 -4.33 -71.34
C GLN A 313 3.97 -5.23 -70.85
N ASN A 314 3.73 -5.29 -69.53
CA ASN A 314 2.65 -6.08 -68.94
C ASN A 314 1.26 -5.58 -69.37
N LEU A 315 1.12 -4.28 -69.70
CA LEU A 315 -0.10 -3.68 -70.25
C LEU A 315 -0.24 -3.86 -71.77
N ASN A 316 0.71 -4.56 -72.41
CA ASN A 316 0.84 -4.71 -73.86
C ASN A 316 0.91 -3.36 -74.59
N ILE A 317 1.53 -2.34 -73.98
CA ILE A 317 1.75 -1.05 -74.63
C ILE A 317 3.01 -1.16 -75.49
N THR A 318 2.83 -1.26 -76.80
CA THR A 318 3.93 -1.49 -77.76
C THR A 318 4.25 -0.27 -78.62
N THR A 319 3.40 0.75 -78.64
CA THR A 319 3.61 1.98 -79.41
C THR A 319 3.52 3.24 -78.56
N SER A 320 4.13 4.33 -79.02
CA SER A 320 4.03 5.65 -78.37
C SER A 320 2.62 6.22 -78.39
N ILE A 321 1.79 5.84 -79.37
CA ILE A 321 0.37 6.20 -79.45
C ILE A 321 -0.42 5.46 -78.37
N ASP A 322 -0.17 4.16 -78.20
CA ASP A 322 -0.80 3.36 -77.15
C ASP A 322 -0.42 3.86 -75.77
N TYR A 323 0.87 4.21 -75.58
CA TYR A 323 1.33 4.76 -74.31
C TYR A 323 0.56 6.04 -73.95
N ARG A 324 0.44 6.99 -74.89
CA ARG A 324 -0.26 8.24 -74.64
C ARG A 324 -1.75 8.05 -74.29
N ARG A 325 -2.39 7.01 -74.84
CA ARG A 325 -3.80 6.70 -74.60
C ARG A 325 -4.03 5.90 -73.31
N ARG A 326 -3.08 5.04 -72.95
CA ARG A 326 -3.30 3.95 -71.96
C ARG A 326 -2.37 4.00 -70.74
N TYR A 327 -1.41 4.94 -70.65
CA TYR A 327 -0.51 5.00 -69.49
C TYR A 327 -1.25 5.18 -68.15
N LEU A 328 -2.45 5.78 -68.15
CA LEU A 328 -3.28 5.93 -66.96
C LEU A 328 -3.86 4.60 -66.44
N GLU A 329 -3.77 3.51 -67.19
CA GLU A 329 -4.12 2.17 -66.73
C GLU A 329 -3.20 1.69 -65.59
N ASP A 330 -2.01 2.28 -65.47
CA ASP A 330 -1.13 2.12 -64.31
C ASP A 330 -0.81 3.50 -63.69
N PRO A 331 -1.31 3.78 -62.47
CA PRO A 331 -1.12 5.06 -61.79
C PRO A 331 0.36 5.48 -61.59
N LYS A 332 1.32 4.55 -61.70
CA LYS A 332 2.77 4.82 -61.54
C LYS A 332 3.47 5.13 -62.86
N LEU A 333 2.83 4.93 -64.00
CA LEU A 333 3.41 5.27 -65.30
C LEU A 333 3.39 6.81 -65.50
N PRO A 334 4.53 7.43 -65.83
CA PRO A 334 4.59 8.87 -66.03
C PRO A 334 3.86 9.29 -67.31
N SER A 335 3.19 10.44 -67.28
CA SER A 335 2.57 11.03 -68.50
C SER A 335 3.57 11.45 -69.58
N ARG A 336 4.86 11.49 -69.22
CA ARG A 336 6.01 11.82 -70.07
C ARG A 336 7.13 10.80 -69.77
N PRO A 337 7.09 9.61 -70.39
CA PRO A 337 8.07 8.54 -70.19
C PRO A 337 9.45 8.85 -70.76
#